data_AF-A0A662JUZ9-F1
#
_entry.id   AF-A0A662JUZ9-F1
#
_cell.length_a   1.000
_cell.length_b   1.000
_cell.length_c   1.000
_cell.angle_alpha   90.00
_cell.angle_beta   90.00
_cell.angle_gamma   90.00
#
_symmetry.space_group_name_H-M   'P 1'
#
loop_
_entity.id
_entity.type
_entity.pdbx_description
1 polymer ?
#
loop_
_entity_poly.entity_id
_entity_poly.type
_entity_poly.pdbx_seq_one_letter_code
_entity_poly.pdbx_strand_id
1 'polypeptide(L)'
;LVMIQMAVEHKGKKVRRCITIDEIEGYNREVDGIMARTAFEWNPVEDKHVFRANRNSYILEEKIAKNAGYTDTSEIYDEYERRKHILERMVEENIMDYYEVVQFIWTFYREGEKGLPIKI
;
A
#
# COMPACT_ATOMS: atom_id res chain seq x y z
N LEU A 1 -0.33 -10.87 -2.66
CA LEU A 1 -1.44 -9.97 -2.30
C LEU A 1 -2.60 -10.27 -3.24
N VAL A 2 -3.82 -10.26 -2.73
CA VAL A 2 -5.06 -10.30 -3.52
C VAL A 2 -5.78 -8.98 -3.28
N MET A 3 -6.21 -8.33 -4.35
CA MET A 3 -6.96 -7.07 -4.29
C MET A 3 -8.37 -7.31 -4.79
N ILE A 4 -9.37 -7.00 -3.96
CA ILE A 4 -10.78 -7.07 -4.34
C ILE A 4 -11.25 -5.65 -4.65
N GLN A 5 -11.65 -5.40 -5.89
CA GLN A 5 -12.18 -4.10 -6.32
C GLN A 5 -13.64 -4.24 -6.75
N MET A 6 -14.47 -3.28 -6.38
CA MET A 6 -15.89 -3.25 -6.75
C MET A 6 -16.30 -1.87 -7.26
N ALA A 7 -17.29 -1.85 -8.16
CA ALA A 7 -18.08 -0.67 -8.46
C ALA A 7 -19.26 -0.63 -7.49
N VAL A 8 -19.31 0.40 -6.63
CA VAL A 8 -20.32 0.55 -5.58
C VAL A 8 -21.05 1.88 -5.75
N GLU A 9 -22.26 1.96 -5.20
CA GLU A 9 -22.99 3.22 -5.09
C GLU A 9 -22.71 3.84 -3.71
N HIS A 10 -22.13 5.03 -3.69
CA HIS A 10 -21.88 5.78 -2.47
C HIS A 10 -22.47 7.18 -2.62
N LYS A 11 -23.40 7.55 -1.73
CA LYS A 11 -24.12 8.85 -1.75
C LYS A 11 -24.72 9.18 -3.13
N GLY A 12 -25.36 8.20 -3.77
CA GLY A 12 -26.01 8.34 -5.08
C GLY A 12 -25.06 8.45 -6.27
N LYS A 13 -23.74 8.26 -6.08
CA LYS A 13 -22.73 8.24 -7.15
C LYS A 13 -22.13 6.85 -7.29
N LYS A 14 -21.91 6.42 -8.53
CA LYS A 14 -21.14 5.21 -8.82
C LYS A 14 -19.65 5.50 -8.66
N VAL A 15 -18.99 4.77 -7.77
CA VAL A 15 -17.56 4.88 -7.50
C VAL A 15 -16.90 3.51 -7.56
N ARG A 16 -15.60 3.46 -7.90
CA ARG A 16 -14.79 2.23 -7.77
C ARG A 16 -13.98 2.31 -6.49
N ARG A 17 -13.99 1.23 -5.72
CA ARG A 17 -13.25 1.12 -4.44
C ARG A 17 -12.54 -0.21 -4.36
N CYS A 18 -11.33 -0.18 -3.81
CA CYS A 18 -10.62 -1.36 -3.36
C CYS A 18 -11.21 -1.77 -2.01
N ILE A 19 -12.02 -2.83 -1.99
CA ILE A 19 -12.76 -3.25 -0.81
C ILE A 19 -11.84 -3.89 0.21
N THR A 20 -10.99 -4.82 -0.25
CA THR A 20 -9.95 -5.44 0.58
C THR A 20 -8.64 -5.60 -0.18
N ILE A 21 -7.55 -5.58 0.58
CA ILE A 21 -6.26 -6.11 0.15
C ILE A 21 -5.89 -7.21 1.14
N ASP A 22 -5.77 -8.44 0.67
CA ASP A 22 -5.48 -9.60 1.49
C ASP A 22 -4.06 -10.14 1.21
N GLU A 23 -3.34 -10.44 2.28
CA GLU A 23 -2.02 -11.07 2.27
C GLU A 23 -2.19 -12.58 2.39
N ILE A 24 -1.82 -13.33 1.35
CA ILE A 24 -1.78 -14.79 1.42
C ILE A 24 -0.48 -15.18 2.11
N GLU A 25 -0.59 -15.77 3.30
CA GLU A 25 0.54 -16.25 4.09
C GLU A 25 0.97 -17.66 3.62
N GLY A 26 -0.01 -18.49 3.23
CA GLY A 26 0.24 -19.83 2.73
C GLY A 26 -1.03 -20.68 2.62
N TYR A 27 -0.86 -21.99 2.55
CA TYR A 27 -1.94 -22.96 2.48
C TYR A 27 -1.75 -24.03 3.56
N ASN A 28 -2.80 -24.29 4.34
CA ASN A 28 -2.83 -25.31 5.38
C ASN A 28 -3.51 -26.57 4.84
N ARG A 29 -2.74 -27.67 4.76
CA ARG A 29 -3.20 -28.98 4.26
C ARG A 29 -4.13 -29.72 5.22
N GLU A 30 -4.03 -29.50 6.52
CA GLU A 30 -4.83 -30.22 7.52
C GLU A 30 -6.31 -29.80 7.46
N VAL A 31 -6.56 -28.54 7.10
CA VAL A 31 -7.91 -27.96 7.00
C VAL A 31 -8.31 -27.62 5.56
N ASP A 32 -7.49 -28.01 4.57
CA ASP A 32 -7.68 -27.72 3.14
C ASP A 32 -8.05 -26.24 2.88
N GLY A 33 -7.22 -25.32 3.41
CA GLY A 33 -7.57 -23.89 3.46
C GLY A 33 -6.41 -22.94 3.18
N ILE A 34 -6.71 -21.81 2.55
CA ILE A 34 -5.76 -20.71 2.37
C ILE A 34 -5.69 -19.90 3.66
N MET A 35 -4.48 -19.68 4.17
CA MET A 35 -4.22 -18.77 5.28
C MET A 35 -3.99 -17.38 4.70
N ALA A 36 -4.88 -16.45 5.01
CA ALA A 36 -4.78 -15.08 4.55
C ALA A 36 -5.14 -14.08 5.67
N ARG A 37 -4.60 -12.87 5.54
CA ARG A 37 -4.84 -11.75 6.44
C ARG A 37 -5.28 -10.53 5.65
N THR A 38 -6.31 -9.83 6.09
CA THR A 38 -6.71 -8.56 5.47
C THR A 38 -5.76 -7.44 5.91
N ALA A 39 -4.97 -6.95 4.96
CA ALA A 39 -4.09 -5.79 5.15
C ALA A 39 -4.87 -4.49 5.16
N PHE A 40 -5.66 -4.24 4.12
CA PHE A 40 -6.47 -3.03 4.00
C PHE A 40 -7.93 -3.38 3.82
N GLU A 41 -8.79 -2.56 4.40
CA GLU A 41 -10.25 -2.68 4.28
C GLU A 41 -10.87 -1.29 4.06
N TRP A 42 -11.85 -1.19 3.16
CA TRP A 42 -12.61 0.02 2.95
C TRP A 42 -13.81 0.11 3.90
N ASN A 43 -13.92 1.20 4.65
CA ASN A 43 -15.09 1.56 5.44
C ASN A 43 -16.11 2.33 4.56
N PRO A 44 -17.27 1.72 4.25
CA PRO A 44 -18.27 2.35 3.39
C PRO A 44 -19.00 3.54 4.01
N VAL A 45 -19.02 3.64 5.35
CA VAL A 45 -19.71 4.72 6.07
C VAL A 45 -18.93 6.03 5.93
N GLU A 46 -17.62 5.96 6.15
CA GLU A 46 -16.72 7.12 6.11
C GLU A 46 -16.07 7.35 4.74
N ASP A 47 -16.20 6.39 3.82
CA ASP A 47 -15.49 6.35 2.54
C ASP A 47 -13.95 6.43 2.70
N LYS A 48 -13.41 5.61 3.61
CA LYS A 48 -11.97 5.61 3.96
C LYS A 48 -11.40 4.20 3.95
N HIS A 49 -10.15 4.07 3.54
CA HIS A 49 -9.40 2.82 3.68
C HIS A 49 -8.70 2.79 5.04
N VAL A 50 -8.78 1.65 5.73
CA VAL A 50 -8.16 1.39 7.02
C VAL A 50 -7.05 0.38 6.82
N PHE A 51 -5.83 0.71 7.25
CA PHE A 51 -4.71 -0.22 7.28
C PHE A 51 -4.82 -1.14 8.50
N ARG A 52 -5.56 -2.25 8.36
CA ARG A 52 -5.84 -3.22 9.42
C ARG A 52 -4.59 -3.97 9.89
N ALA A 53 -3.66 -4.26 8.98
CA ALA A 53 -2.42 -4.97 9.30
C ALA A 53 -1.24 -4.05 9.65
N ASN A 54 -1.49 -2.77 10.00
CA ASN A 54 -0.42 -1.90 10.47
C ASN A 54 0.26 -2.51 11.71
N ARG A 55 1.58 -2.65 11.68
CA ARG A 55 2.40 -3.37 12.69
C ARG A 55 2.06 -4.85 12.88
N ASN A 56 1.46 -5.47 11.86
CA ASN A 56 1.13 -6.89 11.84
C ASN A 56 1.00 -7.42 10.39
N SER A 57 1.70 -6.80 9.43
CA SER A 57 1.70 -7.20 8.04
C SER A 57 2.75 -8.29 7.84
N TYR A 58 2.30 -9.46 7.40
CA TYR A 58 3.16 -10.59 7.09
C TYR A 58 4.07 -10.25 5.91
N ILE A 59 3.55 -9.58 4.88
CA ILE A 59 4.37 -9.22 3.71
C ILE A 59 5.44 -8.19 4.07
N LEU A 60 5.10 -7.15 4.84
CA LEU A 60 6.09 -6.13 5.21
C LEU A 60 7.18 -6.72 6.13
N GLU A 61 6.79 -7.40 7.21
CA GLU A 61 7.74 -7.83 8.24
C GLU A 61 8.45 -9.14 7.88
N GLU A 62 7.71 -10.16 7.45
CA GLU A 62 8.25 -11.51 7.25
C GLU A 62 8.84 -11.74 5.86
N LYS A 63 8.48 -10.91 4.87
CA LYS A 63 9.04 -11.01 3.51
C LYS A 63 9.97 -9.85 3.19
N ILE A 64 9.47 -8.63 3.18
CA ILE A 64 10.23 -7.48 2.67
C ILE A 64 11.34 -7.09 3.63
N ALA A 65 11.05 -6.87 4.91
CA ALA A 65 12.03 -6.44 5.89
C ALA A 65 13.17 -7.46 6.05
N LYS A 66 12.84 -8.75 6.16
CA LYS A 66 13.84 -9.83 6.22
C LYS A 66 14.72 -9.89 4.97
N ASN A 67 14.13 -9.78 3.78
CA ASN A 67 14.90 -9.80 2.53
C ASN A 67 15.80 -8.55 2.38
N ALA A 68 15.36 -7.41 2.91
CA ALA A 68 16.15 -6.18 2.95
C ALA A 68 17.23 -6.17 4.05
N GLY A 69 17.27 -7.18 4.91
CA GLY A 69 18.30 -7.35 5.94
C GLY A 69 18.08 -6.51 7.20
N TYR A 70 16.84 -6.07 7.47
CA TYR A 70 16.51 -5.38 8.71
C TYR A 70 16.71 -6.29 9.93
N THR A 71 17.34 -5.75 10.98
CA THR A 71 17.47 -6.47 12.26
C THR A 71 16.17 -6.40 13.05
N ASP A 72 15.57 -5.21 13.10
CA ASP A 72 14.21 -4.98 13.57
C ASP A 72 13.28 -4.85 12.37
N THR A 73 12.42 -5.84 12.15
CA THR A 73 11.51 -5.87 11.00
C THR A 73 10.46 -4.76 11.06
N SER A 74 10.22 -4.13 12.22
CA SER A 74 9.27 -3.03 12.35
C SER A 74 9.76 -1.72 11.71
N GLU A 75 11.06 -1.58 11.46
CA GLU A 75 11.63 -0.41 10.76
C GLU A 75 11.12 -0.30 9.31
N ILE A 76 10.57 -1.37 8.74
CA ILE A 76 9.96 -1.33 7.40
C ILE A 76 8.77 -0.35 7.33
N TYR A 77 8.10 -0.09 8.45
CA TYR A 77 6.98 0.86 8.49
C TYR A 77 7.44 2.31 8.32
N ASP A 78 8.70 2.63 8.63
CA ASP A 78 9.28 3.95 8.37
C ASP A 78 9.43 4.18 6.86
N GLU A 79 9.91 3.16 6.12
CA GLU A 79 9.98 3.22 4.66
C GLU A 79 8.59 3.23 4.01
N TYR A 80 7.62 2.50 4.60
CA TYR A 80 6.22 2.58 4.18
C TYR A 80 5.67 4.01 4.32
N GLU A 81 5.82 4.63 5.49
CA GLU A 81 5.28 5.97 5.76
C GLU A 81 5.99 7.02 4.91
N ARG A 82 7.30 6.88 4.72
CA ARG A 82 8.10 7.71 3.82
C ARG A 82 7.58 7.67 2.39
N ARG A 83 7.35 6.47 1.83
CA ARG A 83 6.82 6.33 0.45
C ARG A 83 5.39 6.81 0.33
N LYS A 84 4.57 6.59 1.36
CA LYS A 84 3.20 7.12 1.43
C LYS A 84 3.21 8.65 1.37
N HIS A 85 4.03 9.31 2.20
CA HIS A 85 4.17 10.77 2.21
C HIS A 85 4.61 11.30 0.83
N ILE A 86 5.54 10.63 0.16
CA ILE A 86 5.96 11.00 -1.21
C ILE A 86 4.78 10.96 -2.19
N LEU A 87 3.95 9.91 -2.16
CA LEU A 87 2.77 9.81 -3.03
C LEU A 87 1.70 10.85 -2.66
N GLU A 88 1.52 11.18 -1.38
CA GLU A 88 0.63 12.25 -0.93
C GLU A 88 1.10 13.61 -1.46
N ARG A 89 2.41 13.91 -1.38
CA ARG A 89 3.00 15.13 -1.95
C ARG A 89 2.81 15.22 -3.47
N MET A 90 2.89 14.11 -4.20
CA MET A 90 2.59 14.11 -5.65
C MET A 90 1.15 14.54 -5.95
N VAL A 91 0.18 14.07 -5.14
CA VAL A 91 -1.23 14.45 -5.28
C VAL A 91 -1.44 15.93 -4.92
N GLU A 92 -0.80 16.41 -3.85
CA GLU A 92 -0.87 17.82 -3.42
C GLU A 92 -0.31 18.79 -4.48
N GLU A 93 0.77 18.39 -5.15
CA GLU A 93 1.39 19.16 -6.24
C GLU A 93 0.72 18.89 -7.61
N ASN A 94 -0.40 18.15 -7.63
CA ASN A 94 -1.19 17.83 -8.82
C ASN A 94 -0.41 17.11 -9.93
N ILE A 95 0.56 16.27 -9.56
CA ILE A 95 1.30 15.40 -10.48
C ILE A 95 0.44 14.15 -10.75
N MET A 96 -0.43 14.27 -11.75
CA MET A 96 -1.46 13.26 -12.07
C MET A 96 -1.28 12.61 -13.46
N ASP A 97 -0.44 13.19 -14.33
CA ASP A 97 -0.16 12.61 -15.63
C ASP A 97 0.63 11.30 -15.48
N TYR A 98 0.28 10.31 -16.29
CA TYR A 98 0.90 8.99 -16.22
C TYR A 98 2.42 9.02 -16.40
N TYR A 99 2.91 9.78 -17.39
CA TYR A 99 4.34 9.83 -17.68
C TYR A 99 5.10 10.63 -16.63
N GLU A 100 4.51 11.70 -16.11
CA GLU A 100 5.08 12.47 -15.00
C GLU A 100 5.21 11.60 -13.74
N VAL A 101 4.17 10.83 -13.39
CA VAL A 101 4.19 9.90 -12.25
C VAL A 101 5.28 8.85 -12.43
N VAL A 102 5.39 8.25 -13.62
CA VAL A 102 6.43 7.24 -13.91
C VAL A 102 7.83 7.85 -13.78
N GLN A 103 8.05 9.03 -14.38
CA GLN A 103 9.33 9.72 -14.30
C GLN A 103 9.68 10.08 -12.86
N PHE A 104 8.71 10.54 -12.08
CA PHE A 104 8.88 10.86 -10.66
C PHE A 104 9.33 9.64 -9.86
N ILE A 105 8.64 8.50 -10.02
CA ILE A 105 8.97 7.25 -9.33
C ILE A 105 10.38 6.78 -9.73
N TRP A 106 10.74 6.82 -11.01
CA TRP A 106 12.09 6.45 -11.46
C TRP A 106 13.18 7.36 -10.89
N THR A 107 12.94 8.67 -10.83
CA THR A 107 13.86 9.61 -10.21
C THR A 107 14.04 9.32 -8.72
N PHE A 108 12.96 9.02 -7.99
CA PHE A 108 13.05 8.59 -6.59
C PHE A 108 13.94 7.35 -6.44
N TYR A 109 13.77 6.33 -7.29
CA TYR A 109 14.59 5.12 -7.22
C TYR A 109 16.07 5.35 -7.60
N ARG A 110 16.36 6.30 -8.51
CA ARG A 110 17.72 6.56 -8.99
C ARG A 110 18.51 7.52 -8.10
N GLU A 111 17.85 8.58 -7.63
CA GLU A 111 18.48 9.75 -7.00
C GLU A 111 18.00 10.00 -5.57
N GLY A 112 17.01 9.22 -5.10
CA GLY A 112 16.35 9.44 -3.82
C GLY A 112 15.51 10.71 -3.82
N GLU A 113 15.12 11.17 -2.62
CA GLU A 113 14.27 12.36 -2.46
C GLU A 113 14.91 13.64 -3.00
N LYS A 114 16.23 13.76 -2.96
CA LYS A 114 16.95 14.95 -3.41
C LYS A 114 16.83 15.19 -4.92
N GLY A 115 16.58 14.14 -5.69
CA GLY A 115 16.37 14.25 -7.14
C GLY A 115 14.93 14.63 -7.50
N LEU A 116 14.00 14.60 -6.55
CA LEU A 116 12.60 14.87 -6.85
C LEU A 116 12.38 16.35 -7.20
N PRO A 117 11.50 16.65 -8.17
CA PRO A 117 11.23 18.02 -8.62
C PRO A 117 10.46 18.85 -7.58
N ILE A 118 10.03 18.22 -6.47
CA ILE A 118 9.27 18.84 -5.39
C ILE A 118 9.96 18.56 -4.06
N LYS A 119 9.70 19.42 -3.09
CA LYS A 119 10.16 19.20 -1.72
C LYS A 119 9.27 18.17 -1.02
N ILE A 120 9.93 17.17 -0.44
CA ILE A 120 9.35 16.14 0.43
C ILE A 120 9.47 16.58 1.88
#